data_AF-A0A3C1SVF0-F1
#
_entry.id   AF-A0A3C1SVF0-F1
#
_cell.length_a   1.000
_cell.length_b   1.000
_cell.length_c   1.000
_cell.angle_alpha   90.00
_cell.angle_beta   90.00
_cell.angle_gamma   90.00
#
_symmetry.space_group_name_H-M   'P 1'
#
loop_
_entity.id
_entity.type
_entity.pdbx_description
1 polymer ?
#
loop_
_entity_poly.entity_id
_entity_poly.type
_entity_poly.pdbx_seq_one_letter_code
_entity_poly.pdbx_strand_id
1 'polypeptide(L)' 'MDSLDLAVLRRAVEWLVAGRRVALVTVVATWGSAPRPVGAVLALADDGQFSGSVSGGCVEDDLAAR' A
#
# COMPACT_ATOMS: atom_id res chain seq x y z
N MET A 1 3.19 19.63 5.00
CA MET A 1 3.93 18.58 4.25
C MET A 1 3.28 17.27 4.64
N ASP A 2 2.29 16.81 3.86
CA ASP A 2 1.64 15.53 4.15
C ASP A 2 2.66 14.41 3.90
N SER A 3 2.90 13.58 4.91
CA SER A 3 3.72 12.37 4.77
C SER A 3 3.06 11.43 3.76
N LEU A 4 3.85 10.79 2.90
CA LEU A 4 3.37 9.81 1.93
C LEU A 4 2.51 8.73 2.61
N ASP A 5 2.92 8.26 3.78
CA ASP A 5 2.19 7.25 4.55
C ASP A 5 0.82 7.76 5.01
N LEU A 6 0.72 9.05 5.34
CA LEU A 6 -0.53 9.65 5.76
C LEU A 6 -1.53 9.77 4.60
N ALA A 7 -1.04 9.98 3.37
CA ALA A 7 -1.86 9.90 2.17
C ALA A 7 -2.39 8.47 1.93
N VAL A 8 -1.57 7.46 2.15
CA VAL A 8 -1.98 6.04 2.05
C VAL A 8 -3.07 5.72 3.08
N LEU A 9 -2.86 6.12 4.33
CA LEU A 9 -3.84 5.88 5.39
C LEU A 9 -5.15 6.63 5.16
N ARG A 10 -5.08 7.89 4.69
CA ARG A 10 -6.29 8.64 4.29
C ARG A 10 -7.07 7.91 3.20
N ARG A 11 -6.38 7.42 2.17
CA ARG A 11 -7.04 6.67 1.10
C ARG A 11 -7.67 5.36 1.59
N ALA A 12 -6.98 4.64 2.49
CA ALA A 12 -7.54 3.44 3.12
C ALA A 12 -8.85 3.75 3.86
N VAL A 13 -8.88 4.85 4.63
CA VAL A 13 -10.08 5.30 5.34
C VAL A 13 -11.20 5.68 4.37
N GLU A 14 -10.89 6.41 3.29
CA GLU A 14 -11.86 6.77 2.26
C GLU A 14 -12.55 5.54 1.66
N TRP A 15 -11.78 4.49 1.33
CA TRP A 15 -12.33 3.25 0.81
C TRP A 15 -13.16 2.48 1.84
N LEU A 16 -12.71 2.41 3.09
CA LEU A 16 -13.48 1.78 4.16
C LEU A 16 -14.82 2.49 4.38
N VAL A 17 -14.84 3.83 4.38
CA VAL A 17 -16.07 4.64 4.49
C VAL A 17 -16.99 4.44 3.29
N ALA A 18 -16.43 4.19 2.10
CA ALA A 18 -17.18 3.84 0.90
C ALA A 18 -17.71 2.38 0.91
N GLY A 19 -17.54 1.64 2.01
CA GLY A 19 -18.04 0.27 2.16
C GLY A 19 -17.17 -0.79 1.48
N ARG A 20 -15.95 -0.43 1.07
CA ARG A 20 -15.03 -1.32 0.40
C ARG A 20 -14.16 -2.08 1.39
N ARG A 21 -13.75 -3.29 1.03
CA ARG A 21 -12.73 -4.01 1.80
C ARG A 21 -11.35 -3.48 1.43
N VAL A 22 -10.51 -3.29 2.45
CA VAL A 22 -9.16 -2.74 2.29
C VAL A 22 -8.16 -3.60 3.05
N ALA A 23 -7.03 -3.89 2.43
CA ALA A 23 -5.84 -4.46 3.05
C ALA A 23 -4.75 -3.38 3.16
N LEU A 24 -4.05 -3.34 4.30
CA LEU A 24 -2.82 -2.58 4.46
C LEU A 24 -1.63 -3.55 4.39
N VAL A 25 -0.65 -3.20 3.56
CA VAL A 25 0.57 -3.97 3.34
C VAL A 25 1.73 -3.12 3.82
N THR A 26 2.60 -3.69 4.65
CA THR A 26 3.75 -2.97 5.22
C THR A 26 5.02 -3.80 5.05
N VAL A 27 6.09 -3.14 4.61
CA VAL A 27 7.42 -3.76 4.56
C VAL A 27 7.94 -3.93 5.98
N VAL A 28 8.01 -5.17 6.47
CA VAL A 28 8.47 -5.49 7.84
C VAL A 28 9.98 -5.73 7.93
N ALA A 29 10.61 -6.13 6.83
CA ALA A 29 12.04 -6.38 6.73
C ALA A 29 12.49 -6.31 5.26
N THR A 30 13.76 -5.99 5.05
CA THR A 30 14.39 -5.99 3.72
C THR A 30 15.78 -6.63 3.79
N TRP A 31 16.25 -7.17 2.66
CA TRP A 31 17.59 -7.73 2.51
C TRP A 31 18.23 -7.18 1.23
N GLY A 32 19.50 -6.80 1.30
CA GLY A 32 20.20 -6.20 0.16
C GLY A 32 19.60 -4.85 -0.27
N SER A 33 19.68 -4.55 -1.57
CA SER A 33 19.19 -3.29 -2.15
C SER A 33 17.69 -3.36 -2.43
N ALA A 34 16.88 -3.21 -1.38
CA ALA A 34 15.42 -3.13 -1.53
C ALA A 34 14.97 -1.75 -2.01
N PRO A 35 14.02 -1.67 -2.97
CA PRO A 35 13.56 -0.43 -3.57
C PRO A 35 12.71 0.44 -2.62
N ARG A 36 12.17 -0.13 -1.54
CA ARG A 36 11.44 0.58 -0.49
C ARG A 36 12.03 0.23 0.89
N PRO A 37 12.08 1.19 1.83
CA PRO A 37 12.57 0.94 3.18
C PRO A 37 11.55 0.14 4.00
N VAL A 38 12.03 -0.45 5.11
CA VAL A 38 11.17 -0.96 6.18
C VAL A 38 10.22 0.14 6.65
N GLY A 39 8.95 -0.20 6.84
CA GLY A 39 7.88 0.73 7.19
C GLY A 39 7.11 1.30 6.01
N ALA A 40 7.60 1.14 4.76
CA ALA A 40 6.83 1.54 3.59
C ALA A 40 5.46 0.83 3.56
N VAL A 41 4.42 1.59 3.27
CA VAL A 41 3.03 1.13 3.35
C VAL A 41 2.31 1.25 2.00
N LEU A 42 1.38 0.32 1.77
CA LEU A 42 0.44 0.33 0.65
C LEU A 42 -0.95 -0.03 1.16
N ALA A 43 -1.96 0.71 0.71
CA ALA A 43 -3.36 0.35 0.85
C ALA A 43 -3.83 -0.30 -0.46
N LEU A 44 -4.48 -1.45 -0.36
CA LEU A 44 -5.07 -2.18 -1.47
C LEU A 44 -6.57 -2.33 -1.21
N ALA A 45 -7.40 -2.00 -2.18
CA ALA A 45 -8.82 -2.20 -2.09
C ALA A 45 -9.27 -3.39 -2.94
N ASP A 46 -10.47 -3.90 -2.66
CA ASP A 46 -11.07 -5.11 -3.25
C ASP A 46 -11.31 -5.11 -4.77
N ASP A 47 -11.12 -3.99 -5.46
CA ASP A 47 -11.20 -3.87 -6.93
C ASP A 47 -9.81 -3.84 -7.59
N GLY A 48 -8.74 -4.05 -6.82
CA GLY A 48 -7.36 -3.98 -7.28
C GLY A 48 -6.75 -2.57 -7.26
N GLN A 49 -7.50 -1.53 -6.91
CA GLN A 49 -6.90 -0.20 -6.73
C GLN A 49 -5.99 -0.16 -5.51
N PHE A 50 -4.83 0.49 -5.66
CA PHE A 50 -3.89 0.67 -4.56
C PHE A 50 -3.37 2.11 -4.44
N SER A 51 -2.86 2.44 -3.25
CA SER A 51 -2.21 3.71 -2.92
C SER A 51 -0.99 3.44 -2.05
N GLY A 52 0.15 4.06 -2.36
CA GLY A 52 1.42 3.73 -1.73
C GLY A 52 2.20 2.70 -2.53
N SER A 53 3.26 2.15 -1.92
CA SER A 53 4.16 1.24 -2.63
C SER A 53 5.09 0.53 -1.66
N VAL A 54 5.33 -0.76 -1.93
CA VAL A 54 6.19 -1.67 -1.16
C VAL A 54 7.35 -2.23 -1.97
N SER A 55 7.29 -2.16 -3.31
CA SER A 55 8.38 -2.56 -4.21
C SER A 55 8.71 -1.54 -5.28
N GLY A 56 7.77 -0.67 -5.64
CA GLY A 56 7.93 0.31 -6.71
C GLY A 56 7.43 -0.17 -8.07
N GLY A 57 6.61 -1.24 -8.12
CA GLY A 57 5.97 -1.70 -9.35
C GLY A 57 5.45 -3.13 -9.27
N CYS A 58 6.31 -4.10 -9.57
CA CYS A 58 5.88 -5.47 -9.89
C CYS A 58 5.12 -6.20 -8.77
N VAL A 59 5.43 -5.93 -7.50
CA VAL A 59 4.74 -6.59 -6.37
C VAL A 59 3.34 -6.00 -6.18
N GLU A 60 3.17 -4.71 -6.45
CA GLU A 60 1.89 -4.02 -6.33
C GLU A 60 0.85 -4.59 -7.32
N ASP A 61 1.28 -4.93 -8.54
CA ASP A 61 0.42 -5.56 -9.54
C ASP A 61 0.02 -7.00 -9.15
N ASP A 62 0.95 -7.79 -8.58
CA ASP A 62 0.63 -9.14 -8.07
C ASP A 62 -0.35 -9.08 -6.89
N LEU A 63 -0.17 -8.10 -6.00
CA LEU A 63 -1.10 -7.85 -4.89
C LEU A 63 -2.49 -7.47 -5.39
N ALA A 64 -2.59 -6.65 -6.43
CA ALA A 64 -3.86 -6.25 -7.03
C ALA A 64 -4.62 -7.40 -7.71
N ALA A 65 -3.93 -8.50 -8.03
CA ALA A 65 -4.53 -9.69 -8.63
C ALA A 65 -5.06 -10.72 -7.61
N ARG A 66 -4.92 -10.47 -6.30
CA ARG A 66 -5.34 -11.38 -5.21
C ARG A 66 -6.65 -10.97 -4.56
#